data_AF-A0A1L0CQH6-F1
#
_entry.id   AF-A0A1L0CQH6-F1
#
_cell.length_a   1.000
_cell.length_b   1.000
_cell.length_c   1.000
_cell.angle_alpha   90.00
_cell.angle_beta   90.00
_cell.angle_gamma   90.00
#
_symmetry.space_group_name_H-M   'P 1'
#
loop_
_entity.id
_entity.type
_entity.pdbx_description
1 polymer ?
#
loop_
_entity_poly.entity_id
_entity_poly.type
_entity_poly.pdbx_seq_one_letter_code
_entity_poly.pdbx_strand_id
1 'polypeptide(L)'
;MPPSKIFIKLKALERISKEEVTYKLKQKELDAKYEKMKKEFNQGNDDLYNEMKLYKKASDEISTMLLPMLYKKIDQFEDDLDKYLQKHDINIKQNLEDYKNTHRFKKRIEMMKFAEEPLDSHKRNIRLNNDMVSNSESLDLEEFEYFKERIINVFLIIADIRKRRLTEYNFKLNSTRNMELLDAEVNNDEIY
;
A
#
# COMPACT_ATOMS: atom_id res chain seq x y z
N MET A 1 -24.27 15.51 9.71
CA MET A 1 -23.77 14.77 10.88
C MET A 1 -22.28 14.52 10.70
N PRO A 2 -21.47 14.56 11.77
CA PRO A 2 -20.05 14.21 11.67
C PRO A 2 -19.91 12.73 11.29
N PRO A 3 -18.91 12.38 10.47
CA PRO A 3 -18.65 10.99 10.09
C PRO A 3 -18.21 10.16 11.30
N SER A 4 -18.55 8.87 11.30
CA SER A 4 -18.15 7.96 12.37
C SER A 4 -16.67 7.63 12.40
N LYS A 5 -16.19 7.15 13.56
CA LYS A 5 -14.80 6.69 13.71
C LYS A 5 -14.46 5.54 12.75
N ILE A 6 -15.35 4.57 12.53
CA ILE A 6 -15.14 3.50 11.54
C ILE A 6 -14.98 4.10 10.15
N PHE A 7 -15.92 4.96 9.74
CA PHE A 7 -15.89 5.57 8.42
C PHE A 7 -14.59 6.36 8.21
N ILE A 8 -14.18 7.20 9.17
CA ILE A 8 -12.95 7.99 9.07
C ILE A 8 -11.72 7.08 8.90
N LYS A 9 -11.58 6.06 9.76
CA LYS A 9 -10.43 5.12 9.72
C LYS A 9 -10.43 4.32 8.42
N LEU A 10 -11.59 3.85 7.97
CA LEU A 10 -11.75 3.11 6.72
C LEU A 10 -11.38 3.98 5.51
N LYS A 11 -11.92 5.20 5.39
CA LYS A 11 -11.59 6.12 4.28
C LYS A 11 -10.11 6.50 4.27
N ALA A 12 -9.49 6.66 5.44
CA ALA A 12 -8.04 6.92 5.52
C ALA A 12 -7.23 5.75 4.95
N LEU A 13 -7.59 4.51 5.31
CA LEU A 13 -6.95 3.30 4.77
C LEU A 13 -7.19 3.11 3.27
N GLU A 14 -8.40 3.36 2.78
CA GLU A 14 -8.71 3.33 1.34
C GLU A 14 -7.83 4.32 0.57
N ARG A 15 -7.77 5.57 1.06
CA ARG A 15 -7.01 6.63 0.41
C ARG A 15 -5.53 6.27 0.33
N ILE A 16 -4.95 5.82 1.43
CA ILE A 16 -3.52 5.51 1.46
C ILE A 16 -3.16 4.26 0.65
N SER A 17 -4.08 3.29 0.58
CA SER A 17 -3.93 2.11 -0.27
C SER A 17 -3.98 2.46 -1.76
N LYS A 18 -4.77 3.48 -2.15
CA LYS A 18 -4.79 4.01 -3.52
C LYS A 18 -3.52 4.78 -3.85
N GLU A 19 -3.04 5.58 -2.90
CA GLU A 19 -1.78 6.32 -3.04
C GLU A 19 -0.60 5.37 -3.33
N GLU A 20 -0.60 4.16 -2.76
CA GLU A 20 0.41 3.12 -3.06
C GLU A 20 0.41 2.73 -4.55
N VAL A 21 -0.78 2.53 -5.12
CA VAL A 21 -0.93 2.21 -6.54
C VAL A 21 -0.42 3.35 -7.40
N THR A 22 -0.82 4.58 -7.07
CA THR A 22 -0.40 5.76 -7.81
C THR A 22 1.12 5.91 -7.82
N TYR A 23 1.78 5.75 -6.66
CA TYR A 23 3.23 5.82 -6.59
C TYR A 23 3.91 4.68 -7.35
N LYS A 24 3.40 3.45 -7.27
CA LYS A 24 3.95 2.31 -8.04
C LYS A 24 3.81 2.50 -9.55
N LEU A 25 2.67 3.00 -10.02
CA LEU A 25 2.46 3.30 -11.44
C LEU A 25 3.40 4.41 -11.91
N LYS A 26 3.48 5.50 -11.14
CA LYS A 26 4.38 6.62 -11.45
C LYS A 26 5.85 6.19 -11.46
N GLN A 27 6.27 5.34 -10.52
CA GLN A 27 7.61 4.76 -10.50
C GLN A 27 7.89 3.98 -11.80
N LYS A 28 6.98 3.09 -12.19
CA LYS A 28 7.10 2.31 -13.42
C LYS A 28 7.19 3.17 -14.67
N GLU A 29 6.42 4.25 -14.74
CA GLU A 29 6.47 5.22 -15.85
C GLU A 29 7.82 5.95 -15.90
N LEU A 30 8.36 6.35 -14.74
CA LEU A 30 9.66 7.01 -14.65
C LEU A 30 10.81 6.06 -15.01
N ASP A 31 10.75 4.80 -14.56
CA ASP A 31 11.73 3.77 -14.92
C ASP A 31 11.72 3.51 -16.43
N ALA A 32 10.54 3.44 -17.05
CA ALA A 32 10.42 3.27 -18.50
C ALA A 32 11.00 4.46 -19.27
N LYS A 33 10.76 5.70 -18.80
CA LYS A 33 11.36 6.91 -19.38
C LYS A 33 12.88 6.94 -19.22
N TYR A 34 13.38 6.57 -18.04
CA TYR A 34 14.81 6.46 -17.78
C TYR A 34 15.47 5.47 -18.74
N GLU A 35 14.93 4.25 -18.89
CA GLU A 35 15.49 3.24 -19.78
C GLU A 35 15.45 3.66 -21.25
N LYS A 36 14.40 4.38 -21.67
CA LYS A 36 14.35 4.96 -23.02
C LYS A 36 15.47 5.98 -23.23
N MET A 37 15.60 6.95 -22.32
CA MET A 37 16.62 8.00 -22.43
C MET A 37 18.04 7.44 -22.31
N LYS A 38 18.26 6.42 -21.49
CA LYS A 38 19.54 5.72 -21.35
C LYS A 38 19.97 5.09 -22.68
N LYS A 39 19.04 4.49 -23.43
CA LYS A 39 19.33 3.93 -24.75
C LYS A 39 19.72 5.00 -25.76
N GLU A 40 18.99 6.12 -25.78
CA GLU A 40 19.27 7.24 -26.69
C GLU A 40 20.60 7.94 -26.35
N PHE A 41 20.90 8.11 -25.06
CA PHE A 41 22.20 8.59 -24.59
C PHE A 41 23.35 7.67 -25.03
N ASN A 42 23.21 6.35 -24.84
CA ASN A 42 24.21 5.37 -25.26
C ASN A 42 24.40 5.30 -26.80
N GLN A 43 23.49 5.88 -27.59
CA GLN A 43 23.61 6.02 -29.03
C GLN A 43 24.34 7.32 -29.46
N GLY A 44 24.86 8.09 -28.51
CA GLY A 44 25.67 9.29 -28.76
C GLY A 44 24.92 10.61 -28.61
N ASN A 45 23.72 10.62 -28.02
CA ASN A 45 22.98 11.85 -27.73
C ASN A 45 23.29 12.36 -26.30
N ASP A 46 24.43 13.02 -26.16
CA ASP A 46 24.95 13.49 -24.86
C ASP A 46 24.06 14.52 -24.17
N ASP A 47 23.22 15.25 -24.91
CA ASP A 47 22.30 16.27 -24.38
C ASP A 47 21.24 15.67 -23.43
N LEU A 48 20.95 14.36 -23.57
CA LEU A 48 19.95 13.67 -22.75
C LEU A 48 20.45 13.26 -21.37
N TYR A 49 21.75 13.42 -21.07
CA TYR A 49 22.33 12.99 -19.79
C TYR A 49 21.61 13.59 -18.58
N ASN A 50 21.34 14.90 -18.62
CA ASN A 50 20.68 15.61 -17.53
C ASN A 50 19.22 15.16 -17.36
N GLU A 51 18.48 14.98 -18.46
CA GLU A 51 17.09 14.54 -18.42
C GLU A 51 16.97 13.09 -17.91
N MET A 52 17.84 12.21 -18.39
CA MET A 52 17.97 10.83 -17.90
C MET A 52 18.18 10.81 -16.38
N LYS A 53 19.11 11.62 -15.86
CA LYS A 53 19.41 11.70 -14.43
C LYS A 53 18.22 12.21 -13.61
N LEU A 54 17.43 13.14 -14.15
CA LEU A 54 16.21 13.62 -13.50
C LEU A 54 15.16 12.53 -13.36
N TYR A 55 14.90 11.75 -14.41
CA TYR A 55 13.96 10.62 -14.33
C TYR A 55 14.43 9.57 -13.32
N LYS A 56 15.72 9.25 -13.30
CA LYS A 56 16.30 8.31 -12.34
C LYS A 56 16.11 8.81 -10.90
N LYS A 57 16.47 10.07 -10.63
CA LYS A 57 16.34 10.68 -9.30
C LYS A 57 14.89 10.70 -8.83
N ALA A 58 13.94 11.04 -9.70
CA ALA A 58 12.52 11.05 -9.37
C ALA A 58 11.97 9.63 -9.09
N SER A 59 12.42 8.61 -9.84
CA SER A 59 12.06 7.21 -9.56
C SER A 59 12.65 6.74 -8.22
N ASP A 60 13.92 7.07 -7.97
CA ASP A 60 14.60 6.70 -6.73
C ASP A 60 13.96 7.36 -5.52
N GLU A 61 13.53 8.63 -5.61
CA GLU A 61 12.77 9.30 -4.55
C GLU A 61 11.47 8.56 -4.19
N ILE A 62 10.75 8.08 -5.21
CA ILE A 62 9.55 7.25 -4.97
C ILE A 62 9.94 5.94 -4.26
N SER A 63 10.95 5.24 -4.75
CA SER A 63 11.36 3.93 -4.23
C SER A 63 11.94 4.00 -2.81
N THR A 64 12.72 5.04 -2.51
CA THR A 64 13.57 5.10 -1.31
C THR A 64 12.98 5.95 -0.20
N MET A 65 12.08 6.88 -0.53
CA MET A 65 11.48 7.78 0.45
C MET A 65 9.95 7.65 0.49
N LEU A 66 9.26 7.93 -0.62
CA LEU A 66 7.79 8.04 -0.61
C LEU A 66 7.09 6.72 -0.29
N LEU A 67 7.45 5.63 -0.99
CA LEU A 67 6.86 4.31 -0.74
C LEU A 67 7.16 3.79 0.68
N PRO A 68 8.41 3.83 1.20
CA PRO A 68 8.68 3.45 2.58
C PRO A 68 7.89 4.27 3.62
N MET A 69 7.77 5.59 3.44
CA MET A 69 6.95 6.43 4.32
C MET A 69 5.47 6.05 4.26
N LEU A 70 4.96 5.77 3.07
CA LEU A 70 3.58 5.35 2.86
C LEU A 70 3.30 4.01 3.53
N TYR A 71 4.21 3.04 3.41
CA TYR A 71 4.06 1.73 4.04
C TYR A 71 4.00 1.82 5.56
N LYS A 72 4.83 2.67 6.18
CA LYS A 72 4.74 2.92 7.64
C LYS A 72 3.37 3.46 8.04
N LYS A 73 2.81 4.39 7.26
CA LYS A 73 1.47 4.94 7.52
C LYS A 73 0.36 3.91 7.29
N ILE A 74 0.49 3.04 6.28
CA ILE A 74 -0.44 1.91 6.05
C ILE A 74 -0.46 1.02 7.29
N ASP A 75 0.72 0.60 7.76
CA ASP A 75 0.85 -0.27 8.93
C ASP A 75 0.24 0.41 10.19
N GLN A 76 0.48 1.72 10.38
CA GLN A 76 -0.10 2.49 11.49
C GLN A 76 -1.64 2.59 11.44
N PHE A 77 -2.22 2.93 10.29
CA PHE A 77 -3.67 3.07 10.15
C PHE A 77 -4.40 1.73 10.20
N GLU A 78 -3.76 0.67 9.73
CA GLU A 78 -4.32 -0.68 9.84
C GLU A 78 -4.39 -1.10 11.30
N ASP A 79 -3.29 -0.93 12.05
CA ASP A 79 -3.26 -1.27 13.48
C ASP A 79 -4.23 -0.40 14.29
N ASP A 80 -4.43 0.85 13.91
CA ASP A 80 -5.41 1.74 14.53
C ASP A 80 -6.87 1.29 14.28
N LEU A 81 -7.19 0.83 13.06
CA LEU A 81 -8.50 0.25 12.77
C LEU A 81 -8.69 -1.11 13.46
N ASP A 82 -7.68 -1.98 13.42
CA ASP A 82 -7.71 -3.30 14.04
C ASP A 82 -7.89 -3.21 15.56
N LYS A 83 -7.11 -2.35 16.24
CA LYS A 83 -7.29 -2.10 17.68
C LYS A 83 -8.66 -1.51 18.01
N TYR A 84 -9.19 -0.65 17.14
CA TYR A 84 -10.53 -0.12 17.33
C TYR A 84 -11.58 -1.23 17.26
N LEU A 85 -11.49 -2.14 16.29
CA LEU A 85 -12.41 -3.28 16.15
C LEU A 85 -12.26 -4.29 17.30
N GLN A 86 -11.02 -4.59 17.72
CA GLN A 86 -10.73 -5.51 18.82
C GLN A 86 -11.28 -5.04 20.18
N LYS A 87 -11.36 -3.73 20.42
CA LYS A 87 -12.03 -3.18 21.63
C LYS A 87 -13.51 -3.56 21.73
N HIS A 88 -14.09 -4.02 20.63
CA HIS A 88 -15.48 -4.45 20.52
C HIS A 88 -15.59 -5.93 20.14
N ASP A 89 -14.57 -6.73 20.45
CA ASP A 89 -14.49 -8.18 20.20
C ASP A 89 -14.59 -8.60 18.71
N ILE A 90 -14.25 -7.69 17.79
CA ILE A 90 -14.25 -7.96 16.34
C ILE A 90 -12.82 -8.23 15.86
N ASN A 91 -12.55 -9.46 15.45
CA ASN A 91 -11.22 -9.94 15.08
C ASN A 91 -11.06 -10.22 13.56
N ILE A 92 -11.30 -9.22 12.71
CA ILE A 92 -11.23 -9.41 11.24
C ILE A 92 -9.81 -9.80 10.78
N LYS A 93 -8.78 -9.14 11.30
CA LYS A 93 -7.39 -9.35 10.88
C LYS A 93 -6.86 -10.74 11.24
N GLN A 94 -7.33 -11.33 12.34
CA GLN A 94 -6.94 -12.69 12.74
C GLN A 94 -7.54 -13.75 11.80
N ASN A 95 -8.76 -13.52 11.31
CA ASN A 95 -9.49 -14.44 10.44
C ASN A 95 -9.27 -14.14 8.94
N LEU A 96 -8.20 -13.39 8.59
CA LEU A 96 -8.01 -12.89 7.24
C LEU A 96 -7.84 -13.99 6.20
N GLU A 97 -7.23 -15.13 6.57
CA GLU A 97 -7.04 -16.25 5.66
C GLU A 97 -8.38 -16.95 5.34
N ASP A 98 -9.29 -17.04 6.31
CA ASP A 98 -10.65 -17.55 6.10
C ASP A 98 -11.42 -16.64 5.16
N TYR A 99 -11.35 -15.33 5.39
CA TYR A 99 -11.94 -14.35 4.49
C TYR A 99 -11.34 -14.48 3.11
N LYS A 100 -10.02 -14.54 2.95
CA LYS A 100 -9.37 -14.67 1.64
C LYS A 100 -9.85 -15.87 0.83
N ASN A 101 -10.15 -17.00 1.48
CA ASN A 101 -10.65 -18.20 0.81
C ASN A 101 -12.14 -18.12 0.43
N THR A 102 -12.93 -17.44 1.27
CA THR A 102 -14.38 -17.32 1.10
C THR A 102 -14.82 -15.99 0.47
N HIS A 103 -13.86 -15.08 0.21
CA HIS A 103 -14.16 -13.72 -0.19
C HIS A 103 -14.80 -13.66 -1.55
N ARG A 104 -15.78 -12.75 -1.69
CA ARG A 104 -16.46 -12.51 -2.96
C ARG A 104 -15.49 -12.11 -4.07
N PHE A 105 -14.48 -11.30 -3.75
CA PHE A 105 -13.51 -10.79 -4.72
C PHE A 105 -12.19 -11.54 -4.58
N LYS A 106 -11.71 -12.12 -5.69
CA LYS A 106 -10.42 -12.83 -5.72
C LYS A 106 -9.28 -11.96 -6.24
N LYS A 107 -9.61 -10.91 -6.99
CA LYS A 107 -8.62 -9.99 -7.57
C LYS A 107 -8.62 -8.67 -6.81
N ARG A 108 -7.43 -8.15 -6.51
CA ARG A 108 -7.24 -6.83 -5.89
C ARG A 108 -7.96 -5.71 -6.64
N ILE A 109 -7.93 -5.73 -7.98
CA ILE A 109 -8.59 -4.71 -8.81
C ILE A 109 -10.09 -4.66 -8.52
N GLU A 110 -10.73 -5.80 -8.30
CA GLU A 110 -12.16 -5.88 -7.98
C GLU A 110 -12.42 -5.34 -6.56
N MET A 111 -11.59 -5.72 -5.59
CA MET A 111 -11.64 -5.17 -4.22
C MET A 111 -11.47 -3.65 -4.21
N MET A 112 -10.56 -3.11 -5.03
CA MET A 112 -10.30 -1.68 -5.14
C MET A 112 -11.45 -0.92 -5.78
N LYS A 113 -12.05 -1.47 -6.85
CA LYS A 113 -13.24 -0.90 -7.47
C LYS A 113 -14.42 -0.86 -6.49
N PHE A 114 -14.61 -1.92 -5.72
CA PHE A 114 -15.61 -1.92 -4.66
C PHE A 114 -15.33 -0.85 -3.59
N ALA A 115 -14.07 -0.66 -3.20
CA ALA A 115 -13.63 0.41 -2.31
C ALA A 115 -13.64 1.82 -2.96
N GLU A 116 -13.99 1.94 -4.25
CA GLU A 116 -14.20 3.22 -4.95
C GLU A 116 -15.65 3.66 -4.97
N GLU A 117 -16.60 2.73 -4.84
CA GLU A 117 -18.02 3.06 -4.81
C GLU A 117 -18.29 4.12 -3.74
N PRO A 118 -19.06 5.19 -4.04
CA PRO A 118 -19.38 6.22 -3.07
C PRO A 118 -19.97 5.57 -1.82
N LEU A 119 -19.32 5.82 -0.70
CA LEU A 119 -19.74 5.27 0.58
C LEU A 119 -20.36 6.42 1.34
N ASP A 120 -21.67 6.38 1.51
CA ASP A 120 -22.35 7.36 2.35
C ASP A 120 -21.92 7.13 3.81
N SER A 121 -21.78 8.23 4.55
CA SER A 121 -21.70 8.11 6.00
C SER A 121 -22.98 7.42 6.47
N HIS A 122 -22.86 6.27 7.12
CA HIS A 122 -24.00 5.59 7.70
C HIS A 122 -24.78 6.60 8.56
N LYS A 123 -26.05 6.84 8.24
CA LYS A 123 -26.86 7.88 8.89
C LYS A 123 -27.21 7.41 10.30
N ARG A 124 -26.31 7.66 11.25
CA ARG A 124 -26.55 7.47 12.68
C ARG A 124 -27.80 8.23 13.13
N ASN A 125 -28.73 7.56 13.81
CA ASN A 125 -29.70 8.20 14.71
C ASN A 125 -29.06 8.48 16.09
N ILE A 126 -27.82 8.97 16.12
CA ILE A 126 -27.08 9.20 17.38
C ILE A 126 -27.17 10.69 17.73
N ARG A 127 -27.82 11.00 18.86
CA ARG A 127 -27.75 12.32 19.49
C ARG A 127 -26.28 12.68 19.69
N LEU A 128 -25.85 13.81 19.13
CA LEU A 128 -24.51 14.35 19.26
C LEU A 128 -24.15 14.53 20.74
N ASN A 129 -23.41 13.58 21.31
CA ASN A 129 -22.56 13.89 22.45
C ASN A 129 -21.30 14.52 21.86
N ASN A 130 -21.05 15.78 22.20
CA ASN A 130 -19.98 16.65 21.68
C ASN A 130 -18.54 16.16 21.97
N ASP A 131 -18.34 14.95 22.49
CA ASP A 131 -17.02 14.44 22.83
C ASP A 131 -16.38 13.70 21.64
N MET A 132 -15.77 14.50 20.75
CA MET A 132 -14.79 14.02 19.76
C MET A 132 -13.49 13.47 20.41
N VAL A 133 -13.39 13.50 21.74
CA VAL A 133 -12.19 13.18 22.54
C VAL A 133 -12.39 11.94 23.43
N SER A 134 -13.62 11.44 23.63
CA SER A 134 -13.84 10.29 24.51
C SER A 134 -13.44 8.97 23.81
N ASN A 135 -12.59 8.20 24.50
CA ASN A 135 -12.18 6.85 24.13
C ASN A 135 -13.28 5.80 24.40
N SER A 136 -14.47 6.23 24.84
CA SER A 136 -15.59 5.41 25.32
C SER A 136 -16.80 5.43 24.39
N GLU A 137 -16.59 5.70 23.10
CA GLU A 137 -17.68 5.67 22.12
C GLU A 137 -18.03 4.20 21.83
N SER A 138 -19.27 3.81 22.10
CA SER A 138 -19.76 2.47 21.79
C SER A 138 -19.80 2.25 20.28
N LEU A 139 -19.31 1.10 19.82
CA LEU A 139 -19.47 0.68 18.44
C LEU A 139 -20.95 0.48 18.13
N ASP A 140 -21.41 1.12 17.07
CA ASP A 140 -22.71 0.81 16.48
C ASP A 140 -22.57 -0.44 15.61
N LEU A 141 -23.27 -1.52 15.99
CA LEU A 141 -23.20 -2.81 15.30
C LEU A 141 -23.85 -2.75 13.91
N GLU A 142 -24.88 -1.92 13.72
CA GLU A 142 -25.50 -1.72 12.40
C GLU A 142 -24.52 -1.00 11.47
N GLU A 143 -23.81 -0.01 12.00
CA GLU A 143 -22.74 0.68 11.30
C GLU A 143 -21.58 -0.26 10.95
N PHE A 144 -21.18 -1.14 11.88
CA PHE A 144 -20.16 -2.14 11.60
C PHE A 144 -20.60 -3.08 10.49
N GLU A 145 -21.80 -3.67 10.57
CA GLU A 145 -22.30 -4.59 9.54
C GLU A 145 -22.43 -3.90 8.17
N TYR A 146 -22.81 -2.62 8.15
CA TYR A 146 -22.80 -1.81 6.92
C TYR A 146 -21.41 -1.70 6.28
N PHE A 147 -20.35 -1.53 7.09
CA PHE A 147 -18.98 -1.37 6.61
C PHE A 147 -18.17 -2.66 6.52
N LYS A 148 -18.64 -3.77 7.09
CA LYS A 148 -17.89 -5.01 7.31
C LYS A 148 -17.21 -5.56 6.06
N GLU A 149 -17.96 -5.71 4.98
CA GLU A 149 -17.42 -6.17 3.69
C GLU A 149 -16.29 -5.27 3.20
N ARG A 150 -16.43 -3.96 3.38
CA ARG A 150 -15.43 -2.98 2.93
C ARG A 150 -14.20 -2.94 3.82
N ILE A 151 -14.38 -3.13 5.11
CA ILE A 151 -13.31 -3.34 6.07
C ILE A 151 -12.49 -4.57 5.69
N ILE A 152 -13.15 -5.71 5.43
CA ILE A 152 -12.50 -6.95 4.98
C ILE A 152 -11.71 -6.71 3.69
N ASN A 153 -12.32 -6.06 2.69
CA ASN A 153 -11.65 -5.72 1.44
C ASN A 153 -10.38 -4.90 1.66
N VAL A 154 -10.43 -3.88 2.51
CA VAL A 154 -9.28 -3.04 2.81
C VAL A 154 -8.17 -3.83 3.49
N PHE A 155 -8.48 -4.67 4.48
CA PHE A 155 -7.47 -5.53 5.10
C PHE A 155 -6.84 -6.52 4.10
N LEU A 156 -7.63 -7.10 3.20
CA LEU A 156 -7.13 -7.98 2.13
C LEU A 156 -6.22 -7.22 1.15
N ILE A 157 -6.57 -5.99 0.76
CA ILE A 157 -5.73 -5.13 -0.07
C ILE A 157 -4.39 -4.86 0.63
N ILE A 158 -4.41 -4.57 1.92
CA ILE A 158 -3.18 -4.28 2.68
C ILE A 158 -2.31 -5.54 2.82
N ALA A 159 -2.92 -6.70 3.07
CA ALA A 159 -2.20 -7.97 3.08
C ALA A 159 -1.52 -8.25 1.73
N ASP A 160 -2.19 -7.96 0.61
CA ASP A 160 -1.58 -8.05 -0.72
C ASP A 160 -0.40 -7.07 -0.90
N ILE A 161 -0.56 -5.81 -0.44
CA ILE A 161 0.54 -4.82 -0.44
C ILE A 161 1.75 -5.34 0.32
N ARG A 162 1.55 -5.89 1.54
CA ARG A 162 2.64 -6.46 2.35
C ARG A 162 3.30 -7.64 1.66
N LYS A 163 2.52 -8.55 1.09
CA LYS A 163 3.04 -9.71 0.35
C LYS A 163 3.92 -9.26 -0.82
N ARG A 164 3.47 -8.29 -1.62
CA ARG A 164 4.26 -7.73 -2.73
C ARG A 164 5.54 -7.07 -2.25
N ARG A 165 5.47 -6.26 -1.20
CA ARG A 165 6.64 -5.63 -0.57
C ARG A 165 7.69 -6.67 -0.16
N LEU A 166 7.26 -7.77 0.46
CA LEU A 166 8.15 -8.85 0.86
C LEU A 166 8.77 -9.56 -0.35
N THR A 167 7.98 -9.86 -1.39
CA THR A 167 8.48 -10.46 -2.63
C THR A 167 9.51 -9.57 -3.32
N GLU A 168 9.24 -8.27 -3.42
CA GLU A 168 10.17 -7.29 -4.01
C GLU A 168 11.47 -7.18 -3.21
N TYR A 169 11.38 -7.17 -1.88
CA TYR A 169 12.55 -7.16 -1.01
C TYR A 169 13.41 -8.42 -1.21
N ASN A 170 12.78 -9.60 -1.20
CA ASN A 170 13.48 -10.87 -1.40
C ASN A 170 14.11 -10.95 -2.79
N PHE A 171 13.43 -10.45 -3.82
CA PHE A 171 13.98 -10.38 -5.18
C PHE A 171 15.23 -9.50 -5.23
N LYS A 172 15.20 -8.31 -4.62
CA LYS A 172 16.38 -7.44 -4.54
C LYS A 172 17.53 -8.11 -3.80
N LEU A 173 17.26 -8.76 -2.67
CA LEU A 173 18.27 -9.41 -1.85
C LEU A 173 18.95 -10.58 -2.60
N ASN A 174 18.18 -11.37 -3.34
CA ASN A 174 18.71 -12.43 -4.20
C ASN A 174 19.51 -11.85 -5.38
N SER A 175 19.06 -10.75 -5.98
CA SER A 175 19.79 -10.06 -7.05
C SER A 175 21.14 -9.54 -6.58
N THR A 176 21.20 -8.92 -5.39
CA THR A 176 22.45 -8.43 -4.78
C THR A 176 23.39 -9.59 -4.47
N ARG A 177 22.89 -10.67 -3.86
CA ARG A 177 23.69 -11.86 -3.57
C ARG A 177 24.28 -12.50 -4.84
N ASN A 178 23.51 -12.55 -5.93
CA ASN A 178 24.00 -13.08 -7.20
C ASN A 178 25.06 -12.17 -7.84
N MET A 179 24.95 -10.84 -7.71
CA MET A 179 26.00 -9.90 -8.14
C MET A 179 27.28 -10.08 -7.32
N GLU A 180 27.18 -10.21 -6.00
CA GLU A 180 28.36 -10.46 -5.14
C GLU A 180 29.07 -11.77 -5.49
N LEU A 181 28.32 -12.81 -5.87
CA LEU A 181 28.89 -14.08 -6.33
C LEU A 181 29.58 -13.94 -7.70
N LEU A 182 28.97 -13.23 -8.65
CA LEU A 182 29.57 -12.93 -9.95
C LEU A 182 30.85 -12.10 -9.81
N ASP A 183 30.85 -11.07 -8.96
CA ASP A 183 32.04 -10.25 -8.69
C ASP A 183 33.14 -11.08 -8.02
N ALA A 184 32.79 -12.04 -7.17
CA ALA A 184 33.75 -12.96 -6.56
C ALA A 184 34.30 -14.00 -7.56
N GLU A 185 33.51 -14.47 -8.52
CA GLU A 185 33.94 -15.37 -9.59
C GLU A 185 34.88 -14.65 -10.58
N VAL A 186 34.55 -13.43 -11.01
CA VAL A 186 35.40 -12.63 -11.92
C VAL A 186 36.75 -12.29 -11.28
N ASN A 187 36.80 -11.98 -9.99
CA ASN A 187 38.07 -11.70 -9.29
C ASN A 187 38.95 -12.95 -9.07
N ASN A 188 38.38 -14.16 -9.18
CA ASN A 188 39.18 -15.40 -9.10
C ASN A 188 39.80 -15.79 -10.45
N ASP A 189 39.29 -15.25 -11.58
CA ASP A 189 39.82 -15.51 -12.92
C ASP A 189 40.95 -14.53 -13.34
N GLU A 190 41.25 -13.50 -12.54
CA GLU A 190 42.39 -12.57 -12.77
C GLU A 190 43.71 -13.01 -12.09
N ILE A 191 43.78 -14.22 -11.53
CA ILE A 191 45.02 -14.79 -10.97
C ILE A 191 45.46 -15.99 -11.81
N TYR A 192 45.97 -15.76 -13.02
CA TYR A 192 46.90 -16.66 -13.73
C TYR A 192 47.81 -15.90 -14.68
#